data_AF-A0A1H4N5Y2-F1
#
_entry.id   AF-A0A1H4N5Y2-F1
#
_cell.length_a   1.000
_cell.length_b   1.000
_cell.length_c   1.000
_cell.angle_alpha   90.00
_cell.angle_beta   90.00
_cell.angle_gamma   90.00
#
_symmetry.space_group_name_H-M   'P 1'
#
loop_
_entity.id
_entity.type
_entity.pdbx_description
1 polymer ?
#
loop_
_entity_poly.entity_id
_entity_poly.type
_entity_poly.pdbx_seq_one_letter_code
_entity_poly.pdbx_strand_id
1 'polypeptide(L)'
;MPDAIADWQELLDRFEDDLASQTADERTWMPPGAPLPASLADRARLIVARQREAIARIEQEMSQVQLHLHALKRVPPVRTDAAIYLDVDG
;
A
#
# COMPACT_ATOMS: atom_id res chain seq x y z
N MET A 1 -17.73 21.69 23.67
CA MET A 1 -17.17 21.70 22.31
C MET A 1 -17.59 20.40 21.61
N PRO A 2 -18.86 20.26 21.19
CA PRO A 2 -19.33 19.09 20.44
C PRO A 2 -18.62 18.94 19.08
N ASP A 3 -18.17 20.05 18.49
CA ASP A 3 -17.48 20.08 17.20
C ASP A 3 -16.19 19.25 17.19
N ALA A 4 -15.41 19.26 18.29
CA ALA A 4 -14.16 18.51 18.35
C ALA A 4 -14.34 16.99 18.27
N ILE A 5 -15.44 16.44 18.81
CA ILE A 5 -15.70 15.00 18.71
C ILE A 5 -16.13 14.65 17.29
N ALA A 6 -16.98 15.48 16.68
CA ALA A 6 -17.43 15.30 15.30
C ALA A 6 -16.26 15.35 14.30
N ASP A 7 -15.34 16.32 14.45
CA ASP A 7 -14.14 16.45 13.62
C ASP A 7 -13.28 15.17 13.68
N TRP A 8 -13.07 14.64 14.89
CA TRP A 8 -12.33 13.39 15.06
C TRP A 8 -13.08 12.19 14.48
N GLN A 9 -14.41 12.13 14.60
CA GLN A 9 -15.20 11.06 14.00
C GLN A 9 -15.09 11.07 12.48
N GLU A 10 -15.30 12.21 11.84
CA GLU A 10 -15.19 12.36 10.38
C GLU A 10 -13.79 11.94 9.89
N LEU A 11 -12.75 12.31 10.63
CA LEU A 11 -11.38 11.93 10.29
C LEU A 11 -11.13 10.43 10.41
N LEU A 12 -11.61 9.79 11.48
CA LEU A 12 -11.48 8.34 11.66
C LEU A 12 -12.34 7.55 10.68
N ASP A 13 -13.53 8.05 10.34
CA ASP A 13 -14.41 7.49 9.30
C ASP A 13 -13.67 7.49 7.96
N ARG A 14 -13.07 8.63 7.58
CA ARG A 14 -12.26 8.75 6.36
C ARG A 14 -11.13 7.71 6.32
N PHE A 15 -10.42 7.52 7.42
CA PHE A 15 -9.34 6.55 7.48
C PHE A 15 -9.79 5.09 7.36
N GLU A 16 -10.97 4.78 7.87
CA GLU A 16 -11.55 3.45 7.69
C GLU A 16 -12.00 3.23 6.25
N ASP A 17 -12.58 4.25 5.62
CA ASP A 17 -12.91 4.22 4.19
C ASP A 17 -11.66 4.06 3.32
N ASP A 18 -10.58 4.78 3.62
CA ASP A 18 -9.29 4.66 2.94
C ASP A 18 -8.71 3.24 3.05
N LEU A 19 -8.88 2.58 4.20
CA LEU A 19 -8.46 1.19 4.41
C LEU A 19 -9.34 0.17 3.67
N ALA A 20 -10.64 0.45 3.54
CA ALA A 20 -11.58 -0.40 2.82
C ALA A 20 -11.43 -0.24 1.29
N SER A 21 -11.03 0.95 0.86
CA SER A 21 -10.78 1.29 -0.52
C SER A 21 -9.43 0.77 -1.01
N GLN A 22 -9.36 0.46 -2.31
CA GLN A 22 -8.08 0.20 -2.99
C GLN A 22 -7.53 1.45 -3.68
N THR A 23 -8.26 2.56 -3.63
CA THR A 23 -7.82 3.85 -4.15
C THR A 23 -7.44 4.76 -3.00
N ALA A 24 -6.22 5.27 -3.04
CA ALA A 24 -5.79 6.29 -2.11
C ALA A 24 -6.59 7.57 -2.32
N ASP A 25 -7.11 8.13 -1.23
CA ASP A 25 -7.65 9.47 -1.22
C ASP A 25 -6.48 10.48 -1.27
N GLU A 26 -6.52 11.40 -2.24
CA GLU A 26 -5.50 12.42 -2.43
C GLU A 26 -5.71 13.67 -1.54
N ARG A 27 -6.76 13.69 -0.71
CA ARG A 27 -7.01 14.79 0.21
C ARG A 27 -5.83 15.00 1.14
N THR A 28 -5.32 16.24 1.18
CA THR A 28 -4.23 16.65 2.08
C THR A 28 -4.58 16.30 3.52
N TRP A 29 -3.68 15.61 4.21
CA TRP A 29 -3.81 15.30 5.62
C TRP A 29 -3.72 16.60 6.44
N MET A 30 -4.75 16.84 7.26
CA MET A 30 -4.77 17.93 8.24
C MET A 30 -5.08 17.33 9.61
N PRO A 31 -4.16 17.45 10.58
CA PRO A 31 -4.43 16.97 11.94
C PRO A 31 -5.52 17.85 12.60
N PRO A 32 -6.42 17.27 13.41
CA PRO A 32 -7.38 18.05 14.17
C PRO A 32 -6.68 18.99 15.14
N GLY A 33 -7.24 20.19 15.34
CA GLY A 33 -6.70 21.17 16.28
C GLY A 33 -6.93 20.83 17.76
N ALA A 34 -7.81 19.86 18.03
CA ALA A 34 -8.14 19.39 19.37
C ALA A 34 -7.50 18.02 19.67
N PRO A 35 -7.16 17.72 20.93
CA PRO A 35 -6.65 16.39 21.29
C PRO A 35 -7.70 15.29 21.06
N LEU A 36 -7.22 14.07 20.81
CA LEU A 36 -8.07 12.90 20.60
C LEU A 36 -8.97 12.63 21.83
N PRO A 37 -10.30 12.61 21.67
CA PRO A 37 -11.23 12.24 22.75
C PRO A 37 -10.98 10.82 23.25
N ALA A 38 -11.01 10.62 24.57
CA ALA A 38 -10.76 9.32 25.19
C ALA A 38 -11.72 8.22 24.69
N SER A 39 -12.97 8.57 24.37
CA SER A 39 -13.97 7.66 23.81
C SER A 39 -13.61 7.11 22.42
N LEU A 40 -12.71 7.79 21.69
CA LEU A 40 -12.26 7.40 20.36
C LEU A 40 -10.88 6.74 20.36
N ALA A 41 -10.23 6.62 21.53
CA ALA A 41 -8.86 6.13 21.63
C ALA A 41 -8.69 4.68 21.15
N ASP A 42 -9.62 3.79 21.50
CA ASP A 42 -9.58 2.39 21.06
C ASP A 42 -9.78 2.26 19.55
N ARG A 43 -10.71 3.04 19.00
CA ARG A 43 -10.95 3.09 17.56
C ARG A 43 -9.71 3.56 16.80
N ALA A 44 -9.09 4.65 17.24
CA ALA A 44 -7.85 5.16 16.65
C ALA A 44 -6.71 4.12 16.71
N ARG A 45 -6.55 3.40 17.85
CA ARG A 45 -5.56 2.33 17.98
C ARG A 45 -5.78 1.20 16.97
N LEU A 46 -7.04 0.79 16.76
CA LEU A 46 -7.40 -0.25 15.80
C LEU A 46 -7.08 0.18 14.36
N ILE A 47 -7.43 1.41 14.00
CA ILE A 47 -7.13 1.96 12.67
C ILE A 47 -5.62 1.98 12.42
N VAL A 48 -4.83 2.45 13.38
CA VAL A 48 -3.35 2.47 13.26
C VAL A 48 -2.78 1.07 13.07
N ALA A 49 -3.29 0.06 13.79
CA ALA A 49 -2.85 -1.33 13.62
C ALA A 49 -3.13 -1.82 12.19
N ARG A 50 -4.34 -1.60 11.67
CA ARG A 50 -4.72 -1.99 10.31
C ARG A 50 -3.92 -1.26 9.23
N GLN A 51 -3.66 0.04 9.42
CA GLN A 51 -2.82 0.82 8.50
C GLN A 51 -1.38 0.28 8.45
N ARG A 52 -0.81 -0.13 9.60
CA ARG A 52 0.52 -0.76 9.63
C ARG A 52 0.55 -2.09 8.91
N GLU A 53 -0.48 -2.92 9.07
CA GLU A 53 -0.61 -4.19 8.35
C GLU A 53 -0.72 -3.96 6.83
N ALA A 54 -1.52 -2.99 6.41
CA ALA A 54 -1.66 -2.62 5.00
C ALA A 54 -0.32 -2.13 4.39
N ILE A 55 0.40 -1.25 5.10
CA ILE A 55 1.74 -0.79 4.68
C ILE A 55 2.69 -1.98 4.53
N ALA A 56 2.79 -2.84 5.54
CA ALA A 56 3.67 -4.00 5.51
C ALA A 56 3.35 -4.93 4.32
N ARG A 57 2.06 -5.11 4.01
CA ARG A 57 1.63 -5.89 2.84
C ARG A 57 2.07 -5.24 1.53
N ILE A 58 1.87 -3.92 1.37
CA ILE A 58 2.28 -3.20 0.15
C ILE A 58 3.79 -3.27 -0.02
N GLU A 59 4.58 -3.10 1.04
CA GLU A 59 6.05 -3.23 0.99
C GLU A 59 6.48 -4.62 0.53
N GLN A 60 5.82 -5.68 1.03
CA GLN A 60 6.06 -7.05 0.57
C GLN A 60 5.74 -7.20 -0.92
N GLU A 61 4.58 -6.73 -1.37
CA GLU A 61 4.18 -6.79 -2.79
C GLU A 61 5.18 -6.03 -3.68
N MET A 62 5.60 -4.84 -3.28
CA MET A 62 6.64 -4.06 -3.98
C MET A 62 7.96 -4.82 -4.07
N SER A 63 8.39 -5.48 -2.99
CA SER A 63 9.64 -6.27 -3.00
C SER A 63 9.60 -7.43 -4.00
N GLN A 64 8.45 -8.11 -4.12
CA GLN A 64 8.26 -9.20 -5.08
C GLN A 64 8.27 -8.67 -6.52
N VAL A 65 7.60 -7.56 -6.79
CA VAL A 65 7.61 -6.93 -8.12
C VAL A 65 9.03 -6.52 -8.51
N GLN A 66 9.81 -5.96 -7.59
CA GLN A 66 11.21 -5.61 -7.85
C GLN A 66 12.06 -6.85 -8.18
N LEU A 67 11.87 -7.96 -7.45
CA LEU A 67 12.55 -9.23 -7.74
C LEU A 67 12.23 -9.73 -9.17
N HIS A 68 10.95 -9.69 -9.57
CA HIS A 68 10.54 -10.07 -10.92
C HIS A 68 11.18 -9.18 -11.98
N LEU A 69 11.19 -7.86 -11.77
CA LEU A 69 11.84 -6.92 -12.69
C LEU A 69 13.36 -7.17 -12.80
N HIS A 70 14.02 -7.52 -11.69
CA HIS A 70 15.42 -7.90 -11.70
C HIS A 70 15.68 -9.20 -12.46
N ALA A 71 14.79 -10.19 -12.35
CA ALA A 71 14.89 -11.42 -13.13
C ALA A 71 14.77 -11.14 -14.64
N LEU A 72 13.80 -10.33 -15.05
CA LEU A 72 13.62 -9.94 -16.45
C LEU A 72 14.85 -9.20 -17.01
N LYS A 73 15.48 -8.32 -16.23
CA LYS A 73 16.72 -7.62 -16.63
C LYS A 73 17.91 -8.56 -16.88
N ARG A 74 17.88 -9.78 -16.33
CA ARG A 74 18.95 -10.78 -16.52
C ARG A 74 18.75 -11.64 -17.76
N VAL A 75 17.57 -11.60 -18.39
CA VAL A 75 17.32 -12.32 -19.64
C VAL A 75 18.10 -11.61 -20.75
N PRO A 76 19.05 -12.27 -21.41
CA PRO A 76 19.75 -11.67 -22.54
C PRO A 76 18.76 -11.29 -23.63
N PRO A 77 18.90 -10.13 -24.29
CA PRO A 77 18.07 -9.83 -25.45
C PRO A 77 18.27 -10.93 -26.49
N VAL A 78 17.18 -11.57 -26.91
CA VAL A 78 17.22 -12.55 -28.00
C VAL A 78 17.72 -11.83 -29.23
N ARG A 79 18.94 -12.15 -29.68
CA ARG A 79 19.40 -11.73 -31.00
C ARG A 79 18.58 -12.50 -32.02
N THR A 80 17.70 -11.82 -32.73
CA THR A 80 16.83 -12.39 -33.78
C THR A 80 17.60 -12.86 -35.03
N ASP A 81 18.92 -12.64 -35.07
CA ASP A 81 19.72 -12.84 -36.29
C ASP A 81 20.44 -14.20 -36.33
N ALA A 82 20.19 -15.12 -35.39
CA ALA A 82 20.75 -16.47 -35.46
C ALA A 82 19.76 -17.51 -34.95
N ALA A 83 18.99 -18.10 -35.85
CA ALA A 83 18.37 -19.39 -35.60
C ALA A 83 19.47 -20.45 -35.47
N ILE A 84 19.75 -20.89 -34.24
CA ILE A 84 20.65 -22.01 -33.99
C ILE A 84 19.81 -23.29 -34.11
N TYR A 85 19.98 -24.03 -35.20
CA TYR A 85 19.55 -25.42 -35.29
C TYR A 85 20.47 -26.23 -34.36
N LEU A 86 19.92 -26.72 -33.25
CA LEU A 86 20.60 -27.70 -32.43
C LEU A 86 20.40 -29.06 -33.10
N ASP A 87 21.39 -29.50 -33.87
CA ASP A 87 21.40 -30.88 -34.38
C ASP A 87 21.69 -31.81 -33.20
N VAL A 88 20.70 -32.62 -32.86
CA VAL A 88 20.86 -33.70 -31.88
C VAL A 88 21.20 -34.96 -32.66
N ASP A 89 22.49 -35.16 -32.91
CA ASP A 89 22.99 -36.44 -33.39
C ASP A 89 22.72 -37.52 -32.32
N GLY A 90 22.22 -38.68 -32.81
CA GLY A 90 21.65 -39.79 -32.04
C GLY A 90 22.61 -40.66 -31.25
#